data_AF-E3KZT7-F1
#
_entry.id   AF-E3KZT7-F1
#
_cell.length_a   1.000
_cell.length_b   1.000
_cell.length_c   1.000
_cell.angle_alpha   90.00
_cell.angle_beta   90.00
_cell.angle_gamma   90.00
#
_symmetry.space_group_name_H-M   'P 1'
#
loop_
_entity.id
_entity.type
_entity.pdbx_description
1 polymer ?
#
loop_
_entity_poly.entity_id
_entity_poly.type
_entity_poly.pdbx_seq_one_letter_code
_entity_poly.pdbx_strand_id
1 'polypeptide(L)'
;MQMAVFQFVLMAMLCLQVLAASPPAKKPACLNNLVVKNEDCERAKSKIVYDKGILSKVETKVSVVSKDCLIEIYNPKQTVVTTKQIDDTVTEVLTACKSGHVRIKDNQEVGVWVTPRPKPRNWYSPYDPDVELGKAFCFAAAEGKVVKEECMQAFNQITTDNLGSLMSLNEATPGPRHSYTSKYKSCRPKAGRSGRFYYNDQHLW
;
A
#
# COMPACT_ATOMS: atom_id res chain seq x y z
N MET A 1 48.58 35.42 -2.07
CA MET A 1 47.67 34.65 -2.93
C MET A 1 47.41 33.20 -2.47
N GLN A 2 48.32 32.54 -1.75
CA GLN A 2 48.15 31.15 -1.27
C GLN A 2 47.08 30.95 -0.18
N MET A 3 46.87 31.90 0.73
CA MET A 3 45.91 31.76 1.84
C MET A 3 44.43 31.73 1.39
N ALA A 4 44.09 32.49 0.35
CA ALA A 4 42.72 32.56 -0.16
C ALA A 4 42.29 31.24 -0.82
N VAL A 5 43.20 30.58 -1.55
CA VAL A 5 42.91 29.29 -2.22
C VAL A 5 42.61 28.19 -1.21
N PHE A 6 43.34 28.14 -0.10
CA PHE A 6 43.09 27.17 0.98
C PHE A 6 41.73 27.35 1.65
N GLN A 7 41.28 28.60 1.85
CA GLN A 7 39.94 28.87 2.40
C GLN A 7 38.82 28.42 1.47
N PHE A 8 38.95 28.64 0.16
CA PHE A 8 37.95 28.18 -0.81
C PHE A 8 37.87 26.65 -0.89
N VAL A 9 39.01 25.95 -0.82
CA VAL A 9 39.06 24.49 -0.81
C VAL A 9 38.42 23.92 0.46
N LEU A 10 38.68 24.51 1.63
CA LEU A 10 38.06 24.10 2.89
C LEU A 10 36.54 24.30 2.91
N MET A 11 36.06 25.45 2.41
CA MET A 11 34.62 25.72 2.31
C MET A 11 33.92 24.77 1.35
N ALA A 12 34.54 24.44 0.20
CA ALA A 12 33.98 23.47 -0.74
C ALA A 12 33.89 22.06 -0.13
N MET A 13 34.89 21.63 0.64
CA MET A 13 34.86 20.34 1.32
C MET A 13 33.80 20.28 2.42
N LEU A 14 33.62 21.35 3.19
CA LEU A 14 32.57 21.43 4.22
C LEU A 14 31.16 21.44 3.60
N CYS A 15 30.95 22.17 2.51
CA CYS A 15 29.67 22.14 1.77
C CYS A 15 29.36 20.75 1.20
N LEU A 16 30.36 20.02 0.71
CA LEU A 16 30.18 18.66 0.20
C LEU A 16 29.83 17.67 1.32
N GLN A 17 30.42 17.82 2.50
CA GLN A 17 30.09 17.00 3.68
C GLN A 17 28.67 17.26 4.19
N VAL A 18 28.20 18.50 4.16
CA VAL A 18 26.82 18.86 4.56
C VAL A 18 25.80 18.36 3.53
N LEU A 19 26.12 18.36 2.23
CA LEU A 19 25.27 17.76 1.19
C LEU A 19 25.25 16.23 1.24
N ALA A 20 26.35 15.60 1.67
CA ALA A 20 26.44 14.14 1.84
C ALA A 20 25.79 13.63 3.15
N ALA A 21 25.52 14.53 4.10
CA ALA A 21 24.86 14.20 5.36
C ALA A 21 23.34 14.00 5.13
N SER A 22 22.96 12.86 4.55
CA SER A 22 21.58 12.40 4.57
C SER A 22 21.11 12.26 6.03
N PRO A 23 19.87 12.64 6.38
CA PRO A 23 19.33 12.36 7.70
C PRO A 23 19.54 10.88 8.07
N PRO A 24 19.89 10.56 9.33
CA PRO A 24 20.08 9.18 9.73
C PRO A 24 18.79 8.40 9.43
N ALA A 25 18.94 7.26 8.77
CA ALA A 25 17.82 6.37 8.49
C ALA A 25 17.10 6.06 9.81
N LYS A 26 15.79 6.28 9.85
CA LYS A 26 14.99 5.85 11.00
C LYS A 26 15.07 4.34 11.05
N LYS A 27 15.52 3.79 12.18
CA LYS A 27 15.55 2.34 12.39
C LYS A 27 14.13 1.75 12.26
N PRO A 28 14.00 0.50 11.80
CA PRO A 28 12.71 -0.18 11.79
C PRO A 28 12.08 -0.24 13.18
N ALA A 29 10.77 0.00 13.23
CA ALA A 29 9.96 -0.27 14.41
C ALA A 29 9.50 -1.73 14.35
N CYS A 30 10.00 -2.57 15.26
CA CYS A 30 9.66 -3.99 15.31
C CYS A 30 8.31 -4.22 15.99
N LEU A 31 7.55 -5.19 15.48
CA LEU A 31 6.28 -5.65 16.08
C LEU A 31 6.53 -6.97 16.79
N ASN A 32 6.89 -6.91 18.07
CA ASN A 32 7.52 -8.00 18.84
C ASN A 32 6.69 -9.30 18.98
N ASN A 33 5.38 -9.26 18.70
CA ASN A 33 4.49 -10.44 18.79
C ASN A 33 4.03 -10.96 17.42
N LEU A 34 4.53 -10.36 16.35
CA LEU A 34 4.16 -10.70 14.98
C LEU A 34 5.40 -11.24 14.26
N VAL A 35 5.23 -12.37 13.57
CA VAL A 35 6.33 -13.07 12.92
C VAL A 35 5.91 -13.42 11.51
N VAL A 36 6.78 -13.11 10.55
CA VAL A 36 6.69 -13.58 9.18
C VAL A 36 7.89 -14.46 8.84
N LYS A 37 7.75 -15.28 7.81
CA LYS A 37 8.86 -16.07 7.25
C LYS A 37 9.51 -15.26 6.13
N ASN A 38 10.83 -15.17 6.15
CA ASN A 38 11.58 -14.41 5.14
C ASN A 38 11.28 -14.91 3.72
N GLU A 39 11.18 -16.23 3.52
CA GLU A 39 10.90 -16.80 2.19
C GLU A 39 9.49 -16.45 1.69
N ASP A 40 8.52 -16.32 2.60
CA ASP A 40 7.18 -15.85 2.27
C ASP A 40 7.20 -14.38 1.85
N CYS A 41 8.00 -13.55 2.53
CA CYS A 41 8.13 -12.13 2.19
C CYS A 41 8.89 -11.89 0.89
N GLU A 42 9.94 -12.66 0.60
CA GLU A 42 10.64 -12.60 -0.70
C GLU A 42 9.69 -12.95 -1.85
N ARG A 43 8.87 -14.00 -1.69
CA ARG A 43 7.82 -14.32 -2.66
C ARG A 43 6.76 -13.23 -2.76
N ALA A 44 6.34 -12.62 -1.65
CA ALA A 44 5.39 -11.51 -1.68
C ALA A 44 5.96 -10.30 -2.43
N LYS A 45 7.21 -9.92 -2.13
CA LYS A 45 7.95 -8.82 -2.77
C LYS A 45 8.05 -8.99 -4.27
N SER A 46 8.29 -10.21 -4.76
CA SER A 46 8.34 -10.51 -6.20
C SER A 46 7.04 -10.21 -6.98
N LYS A 47 5.91 -10.04 -6.27
CA LYS A 47 4.60 -9.71 -6.87
C LYS A 47 4.37 -8.20 -7.01
N ILE A 48 5.29 -7.36 -6.55
CA ILE A 48 5.16 -5.91 -6.70
C ILE A 48 5.34 -5.58 -8.19
N VAL A 49 4.36 -4.86 -8.75
CA VAL A 49 4.39 -4.44 -10.14
C VAL A 49 5.08 -3.08 -10.24
N TYR A 50 6.11 -3.01 -11.09
CA TYR A 50 6.88 -1.81 -11.36
C TYR A 50 6.68 -1.38 -12.82
N ASP A 51 6.60 -0.07 -13.06
CA ASP A 51 6.70 0.52 -14.39
C ASP A 51 8.13 1.03 -14.57
N LYS A 52 8.90 0.45 -15.49
CA LYS A 52 10.29 0.85 -15.78
C LYS A 52 11.18 1.00 -14.53
N GLY A 53 11.03 0.11 -13.55
CA GLY A 53 11.83 0.08 -12.31
C GLY A 53 11.39 1.07 -11.22
N ILE A 54 10.24 1.73 -11.40
CA ILE A 54 9.61 2.56 -10.37
C ILE A 54 8.25 1.99 -9.96
N LEU A 55 7.89 2.18 -8.69
CA LEU A 55 6.58 1.81 -8.17
C LEU A 55 5.50 2.57 -8.95
N SER A 56 4.44 1.87 -9.35
CA SER A 56 3.31 2.50 -10.03
C SER A 56 2.79 3.70 -9.24
N LYS A 57 2.64 4.84 -9.91
CA LYS A 57 2.07 6.06 -9.31
C LYS A 57 0.55 6.06 -9.32
N VAL A 58 -0.10 5.06 -9.90
CA VAL A 58 -1.57 4.96 -9.95
C VAL A 58 -2.14 4.71 -8.55
N GLU A 59 -1.43 3.92 -7.74
CA GLU A 59 -1.83 3.56 -6.39
C GLU A 59 -1.06 4.36 -5.35
N THR A 60 -1.76 4.89 -4.35
CA THR A 60 -1.16 5.51 -3.17
C THR A 60 -0.82 4.49 -2.08
N LYS A 61 -1.32 3.25 -2.24
CA LYS A 61 -0.98 2.12 -1.40
C LYS A 61 -0.90 0.87 -2.27
N VAL A 62 0.26 0.22 -2.27
CA VAL A 62 0.46 -1.08 -2.89
C VAL A 62 0.51 -2.13 -1.79
N SER A 63 -0.21 -3.24 -1.99
CA SER A 63 -0.21 -4.37 -1.06
C SER A 63 0.09 -5.65 -1.84
N VAL A 64 0.99 -6.49 -1.34
CA VAL A 64 1.30 -7.81 -1.91
C VAL A 64 1.38 -8.86 -0.81
N VAL A 65 1.01 -10.10 -1.13
CA VAL A 65 1.03 -11.21 -0.17
C VAL A 65 1.60 -12.49 -0.76
N SER A 66 2.20 -13.30 0.11
CA SER A 66 2.47 -14.71 -0.12
C SER A 66 2.38 -15.45 1.20
N LYS A 67 1.53 -16.48 1.24
CA LYS A 67 1.15 -17.20 2.46
C LYS A 67 0.78 -16.22 3.59
N ASP A 68 1.57 -16.18 4.67
CA ASP A 68 1.30 -15.34 5.83
C ASP A 68 1.99 -13.97 5.75
N CYS A 69 2.92 -13.72 4.83
CA CYS A 69 3.57 -12.41 4.73
C CYS A 69 2.75 -11.43 3.89
N LEU A 70 2.46 -10.28 4.48
CA LEU A 70 1.86 -9.10 3.86
C LEU A 70 2.90 -7.98 3.82
N ILE A 71 3.14 -7.42 2.64
CA ILE A 71 3.93 -6.21 2.45
C ILE A 71 2.99 -5.11 1.98
N GLU A 72 3.01 -3.97 2.68
CA GLU A 72 2.29 -2.78 2.27
C GLU A 72 3.24 -1.59 2.10
N ILE A 73 3.09 -0.89 0.98
CA ILE A 73 3.85 0.31 0.65
C ILE A 73 2.88 1.48 0.56
N TYR A 74 3.01 2.43 1.46
CA TYR A 74 2.19 3.63 1.54
C TYR A 74 2.94 4.79 0.87
N ASN A 75 2.45 5.26 -0.27
CA ASN A 75 2.98 6.39 -1.04
C ASN A 75 1.87 7.42 -1.32
N PRO A 76 1.37 8.12 -0.29
CA PRO A 76 0.20 9.00 -0.41
C PRO A 76 0.41 10.15 -1.41
N LYS A 77 1.65 10.60 -1.57
CA LYS A 77 2.04 11.69 -2.47
C LYS A 77 2.44 11.22 -3.87
N GLN A 78 2.32 9.91 -4.17
CA GLN A 78 2.66 9.30 -5.48
C GLN A 78 4.07 9.69 -5.96
N THR A 79 5.00 9.84 -5.00
CA THR A 79 6.40 10.20 -5.25
C THR A 79 7.11 9.08 -6.00
N VAL A 80 8.22 9.39 -6.66
CA VAL A 80 9.04 8.37 -7.31
C VAL A 80 9.69 7.49 -6.25
N VAL A 81 9.46 6.18 -6.35
CA VAL A 81 10.07 5.15 -5.51
C VAL A 81 10.61 4.07 -6.43
N THR A 82 11.89 3.75 -6.29
CA THR A 82 12.55 2.74 -7.12
C THR A 82 12.39 1.34 -6.54
N THR A 83 12.54 0.32 -7.39
CA THR A 83 12.61 -1.09 -6.96
C THR A 83 13.66 -1.27 -5.85
N LYS A 84 14.86 -0.73 -6.06
CA LYS A 84 15.97 -0.83 -5.10
C LYS A 84 15.61 -0.27 -3.72
N GLN A 85 14.97 0.90 -3.67
CA GLN A 85 14.57 1.50 -2.39
C GLN A 85 13.61 0.60 -1.62
N ILE A 86 12.64 -0.03 -2.30
CA ILE A 86 11.71 -0.96 -1.66
C ILE A 86 12.45 -2.22 -1.19
N ASP A 87 13.30 -2.81 -2.04
CA ASP A 87 14.05 -4.01 -1.72
C ASP A 87 14.97 -3.82 -0.51
N ASP A 88 15.75 -2.74 -0.50
CA ASP A 88 16.62 -2.38 0.62
C ASP A 88 15.80 -2.22 1.91
N THR A 89 14.66 -1.52 1.82
CA THR A 89 13.81 -1.22 2.98
C THR A 89 13.13 -2.47 3.55
N VAL A 90 12.62 -3.36 2.70
CA VAL A 90 12.05 -4.64 3.14
C VAL A 90 13.13 -5.51 3.78
N THR A 91 14.32 -5.55 3.18
CA THR A 91 15.47 -6.30 3.71
C THR A 91 15.91 -5.75 5.07
N GLU A 92 15.94 -4.42 5.23
CA GLU A 92 16.24 -3.75 6.50
C GLU A 92 15.26 -4.18 7.60
N VAL A 93 13.95 -4.17 7.30
CA VAL A 93 12.93 -4.61 8.27
C VAL A 93 13.11 -6.08 8.65
N LEU A 94 13.31 -6.98 7.68
CA LEU A 94 13.45 -8.42 7.94
C LEU A 94 14.78 -8.81 8.60
N THR A 95 15.82 -7.98 8.43
CA THR A 95 17.12 -8.20 9.09
C THR A 95 17.08 -7.72 10.54
N ALA A 96 16.46 -6.57 10.79
CA ALA A 96 16.36 -6.00 12.13
C ALA A 96 15.24 -6.64 12.97
N CYS A 97 14.16 -7.08 12.33
CA CYS A 97 12.93 -7.53 12.98
C CYS A 97 12.38 -8.80 12.32
N LYS A 98 11.56 -9.55 13.06
CA LYS A 98 10.75 -10.64 12.49
C LYS A 98 9.51 -10.16 11.73
N SER A 99 9.09 -8.92 12.00
CA SER A 99 8.07 -8.14 11.31
C SER A 99 8.16 -6.70 11.84
N GLY A 100 7.71 -5.73 11.07
CA GLY A 100 7.84 -4.34 11.47
C GLY A 100 7.48 -3.36 10.37
N HIS A 101 7.81 -2.10 10.60
CA HIS A 101 7.64 -1.06 9.61
C HIS A 101 8.74 -0.01 9.71
N VAL A 102 9.01 0.65 8.59
CA VAL A 102 9.99 1.73 8.50
C VAL A 102 9.62 2.67 7.35
N ARG A 103 10.24 3.85 7.31
CA ARG A 103 10.16 4.75 6.16
C ARG A 103 11.38 4.57 5.28
N ILE A 104 11.22 4.77 3.97
CA ILE A 104 12.35 4.74 3.04
C ILE A 104 13.34 5.84 3.42
N LYS A 105 14.63 5.49 3.56
CA LYS A 105 15.70 6.37 4.04
C LYS A 105 15.67 7.77 3.40
N ASP A 106 15.71 7.81 2.07
CA ASP A 106 15.76 9.07 1.29
C ASP A 106 14.37 9.59 0.90
N ASN A 107 13.30 8.97 1.40
CA ASN A 107 11.93 9.37 1.13
C ASN A 107 11.01 9.06 2.34
N GLN A 108 11.06 9.94 3.34
CA GLN A 108 10.33 9.79 4.61
C GLN A 108 8.79 9.91 4.47
N GLU A 109 8.30 10.28 3.29
CA GLU A 109 6.87 10.31 2.96
C GLU A 109 6.33 8.92 2.63
N VAL A 110 7.22 7.96 2.35
CA VAL A 110 6.87 6.60 1.95
C VAL A 110 7.16 5.62 3.08
N GLY A 111 6.12 4.93 3.53
CA GLY A 111 6.19 3.92 4.57
C GLY A 111 6.11 2.51 4.01
N VAL A 112 6.92 1.59 4.54
CA VAL A 112 6.90 0.17 4.22
C VAL A 112 6.57 -0.62 5.48
N TRP A 113 5.56 -1.48 5.38
CA TRP A 113 5.13 -2.39 6.43
C TRP A 113 5.34 -3.83 5.97
N VAL A 114 5.90 -4.66 6.85
CA VAL A 114 6.08 -6.09 6.65
C VAL A 114 5.48 -6.79 7.85
N THR A 115 4.30 -7.40 7.67
CA THR A 115 3.49 -7.94 8.76
C THR A 115 2.90 -9.29 8.40
N PRO A 116 2.49 -10.12 9.37
CA PRO A 116 1.66 -11.26 9.09
C PRO A 116 0.28 -10.80 8.60
N ARG A 117 -0.39 -11.62 7.79
CA ARG A 117 -1.77 -11.35 7.40
C ARG A 117 -2.69 -11.34 8.62
N PRO A 118 -3.66 -10.41 8.69
CA PRO A 118 -4.63 -10.39 9.78
C PRO A 118 -5.34 -11.73 9.96
N LYS A 119 -5.51 -12.13 11.22
CA LYS A 119 -6.29 -13.30 11.66
C LYS A 119 -7.39 -12.83 12.63
N PRO A 120 -8.62 -13.40 12.60
CA PRO A 120 -9.08 -14.43 11.67
C PRO A 120 -9.20 -13.92 10.23
N ARG A 121 -8.98 -14.82 9.28
CA ARG A 121 -8.94 -14.50 7.85
C ARG A 121 -10.32 -14.12 7.29
N ASN A 122 -11.41 -14.54 7.92
CA ASN A 122 -12.77 -14.40 7.38
C ASN A 122 -13.14 -12.97 6.99
N TRP A 123 -13.00 -12.00 7.89
CA TRP A 123 -13.39 -10.60 7.64
C TRP A 123 -12.41 -9.83 6.76
N TYR A 124 -11.14 -10.25 6.73
CA TYR A 124 -10.08 -9.57 5.98
C TYR A 124 -9.76 -10.21 4.65
N SER A 125 -10.14 -11.48 4.44
CA SER A 125 -9.82 -12.28 3.26
C SER A 125 -10.12 -11.59 1.94
N PRO A 126 -11.26 -10.89 1.78
CA PRO A 126 -11.59 -10.24 0.53
C PRO A 126 -10.64 -9.10 0.19
N TYR A 127 -10.09 -8.46 1.22
CA TYR A 127 -9.22 -7.30 1.11
C TYR A 127 -7.78 -7.68 0.81
N ASP A 128 -7.47 -8.97 0.69
CA ASP A 128 -6.11 -9.36 0.36
C ASP A 128 -5.77 -9.14 -1.11
N PRO A 129 -4.48 -8.93 -1.41
CA PRO A 129 -4.04 -8.68 -2.77
C PRO A 129 -3.94 -9.95 -3.64
N ASP A 130 -4.11 -11.15 -3.08
CA ASP A 130 -4.16 -12.41 -3.84
C ASP A 130 -5.59 -12.88 -4.14
N VAL A 131 -6.62 -12.13 -3.73
CA VAL A 131 -7.99 -12.38 -4.17
C VAL A 131 -8.16 -11.91 -5.60
N GLU A 132 -8.74 -12.78 -6.42
CA GLU A 132 -9.03 -12.48 -7.82
C GLU A 132 -9.92 -11.26 -7.97
N LEU A 133 -9.51 -10.37 -8.88
CA LEU A 133 -10.25 -9.15 -9.20
C LEU A 133 -11.50 -9.48 -10.00
N GLY A 134 -12.54 -8.65 -9.84
CA GLY A 134 -13.81 -8.87 -10.54
C GLY A 134 -14.66 -10.03 -10.01
N LYS A 135 -14.18 -10.80 -9.02
CA LYS A 135 -15.01 -11.73 -8.28
C LYS A 135 -15.69 -11.01 -7.11
N ALA A 136 -17.01 -11.10 -7.04
CA ALA A 136 -17.77 -10.58 -5.92
C ALA A 136 -17.44 -11.41 -4.66
N PHE A 137 -17.05 -10.74 -3.58
CA PHE A 137 -16.92 -11.40 -2.27
C PHE A 137 -18.10 -11.03 -1.38
N CYS A 138 -18.73 -12.01 -0.75
CA CYS A 138 -19.86 -11.77 0.12
C CYS A 138 -19.47 -11.79 1.61
N PHE A 139 -19.62 -10.67 2.29
CA PHE A 139 -19.67 -10.62 3.76
C PHE A 139 -21.01 -11.18 4.26
N ALA A 140 -21.06 -11.68 5.49
CA ALA A 140 -22.34 -11.99 6.13
C ALA A 140 -22.93 -10.69 6.69
N ALA A 141 -24.23 -10.49 6.53
CA ALA A 141 -24.89 -9.27 7.01
C ALA A 141 -24.96 -9.35 8.53
N ALA A 142 -24.69 -8.22 9.18
CA ALA A 142 -24.99 -8.11 10.61
C ALA A 142 -26.49 -8.37 10.83
N GLU A 143 -27.36 -7.87 9.92
CA GLU A 143 -28.81 -8.09 9.92
C GLU A 143 -29.41 -7.90 8.51
N GLY A 144 -30.44 -8.68 8.16
CA GLY A 144 -31.28 -8.50 6.96
C GLY A 144 -30.88 -9.34 5.73
N LYS A 145 -31.88 -9.62 4.87
CA LYS A 145 -31.67 -10.28 3.58
C LYS A 145 -31.15 -9.27 2.58
N VAL A 146 -30.00 -9.55 1.98
CA VAL A 146 -29.45 -8.69 0.93
C VAL A 146 -30.00 -9.14 -0.42
N VAL A 147 -30.38 -8.17 -1.26
CA VAL A 147 -31.02 -8.41 -2.56
C VAL A 147 -30.01 -8.13 -3.66
N LYS A 148 -29.76 -9.10 -4.54
CA LYS A 148 -28.75 -9.05 -5.61
C LYS A 148 -28.86 -7.78 -6.45
N GLU A 149 -30.07 -7.44 -6.89
CA GLU A 149 -30.36 -6.29 -7.74
C GLU A 149 -30.01 -4.97 -7.04
N GLU A 150 -30.32 -4.86 -5.74
CA GLU A 150 -30.03 -3.64 -4.96
C GLU A 150 -28.53 -3.37 -4.89
N CYS A 151 -27.70 -4.41 -4.88
CA CYS A 151 -26.27 -4.19 -4.85
C CYS A 151 -25.64 -4.04 -6.23
N MET A 152 -26.21 -4.63 -7.28
CA MET A 152 -25.80 -4.28 -8.65
C MET A 152 -26.06 -2.80 -8.90
N GLN A 153 -27.17 -2.26 -8.38
CA GLN A 153 -27.44 -0.82 -8.41
C GLN A 153 -26.43 -0.03 -7.58
N ALA A 154 -26.12 -0.45 -6.36
CA ALA A 154 -25.07 0.19 -5.56
C ALA A 154 -23.69 0.14 -6.24
N PHE A 155 -23.36 -0.96 -6.92
CA PHE A 155 -22.12 -1.15 -7.68
C PHE A 155 -22.03 -0.21 -8.87
N ASN A 156 -23.11 -0.06 -9.64
CA ASN A 156 -23.14 0.82 -10.80
C ASN A 156 -23.01 2.32 -10.44
N GLN A 157 -23.12 2.67 -9.15
CA GLN A 157 -22.85 4.03 -8.66
C GLN A 157 -21.34 4.29 -8.44
N ILE A 158 -20.50 3.26 -8.47
CA ILE A 158 -19.05 3.39 -8.33
C ILE A 158 -18.48 3.84 -9.66
N THR A 159 -17.81 5.00 -9.66
CA THR A 159 -17.25 5.60 -10.88
C THR A 159 -15.74 5.55 -10.89
N THR A 160 -15.18 5.43 -12.09
CA THR A 160 -13.74 5.43 -12.36
C THR A 160 -13.39 6.52 -13.36
N ASP A 161 -12.17 7.06 -13.28
CA ASP A 161 -11.64 7.92 -14.34
C ASP A 161 -11.20 7.11 -15.58
N ASN A 162 -10.69 7.80 -16.60
CA ASN A 162 -10.22 7.20 -17.85
C ASN A 162 -9.00 6.26 -17.67
N LEU A 163 -8.38 6.26 -16.48
CA LEU A 163 -7.28 5.38 -16.09
C LEU A 163 -7.75 4.22 -15.19
N GLY A 164 -9.07 4.08 -14.98
CA GLY A 164 -9.66 3.06 -14.10
C GLY A 164 -9.53 3.38 -12.61
N SER A 165 -9.11 4.59 -12.24
CA SER A 165 -8.98 4.99 -10.83
C SER A 165 -10.35 5.33 -10.24
N LEU A 166 -10.68 4.73 -9.09
CA LEU A 166 -11.91 5.07 -8.34
C LEU A 166 -11.99 6.58 -8.04
N MET A 167 -13.12 7.19 -8.39
CA MET A 167 -13.44 8.60 -8.18
C MET A 167 -14.50 8.77 -7.08
N SER A 168 -14.31 9.78 -6.23
CA SER A 168 -15.38 10.28 -5.35
C SER A 168 -16.10 11.43 -6.05
N LEU A 169 -17.37 11.22 -6.44
CA LEU A 169 -18.19 12.27 -7.09
C LEU A 169 -19.02 13.10 -6.11
N ASN A 170 -19.19 12.65 -4.86
CA ASN A 170 -20.16 13.20 -3.91
C ASN A 170 -19.51 13.86 -2.67
N GLU A 171 -18.23 14.22 -2.74
CA GLU A 171 -17.52 14.90 -1.65
C GLU A 171 -16.97 16.25 -2.10
N ALA A 172 -16.75 17.16 -1.15
CA ALA A 172 -16.25 18.52 -1.39
C ALA A 172 -14.86 18.57 -2.07
N THR A 173 -14.20 17.43 -2.25
CA THR A 173 -12.92 17.32 -2.96
C THR A 173 -12.95 16.08 -3.87
N PRO A 174 -13.34 16.22 -5.15
CA PRO A 174 -13.25 15.16 -6.13
C PRO A 174 -11.79 14.74 -6.28
N GLY A 175 -11.52 13.44 -6.16
CA GLY A 175 -10.15 12.98 -6.29
C GLY A 175 -9.97 11.47 -6.22
N PRO A 176 -8.73 11.01 -6.48
CA PRO A 176 -8.40 9.61 -6.53
C PRO A 176 -8.49 8.97 -5.12
N ARG A 177 -9.38 7.99 -4.91
CA ARG A 177 -9.49 7.23 -3.63
C ARG A 177 -8.96 5.79 -3.74
N HIS A 178 -8.43 5.27 -2.63
CA HIS A 178 -7.93 3.89 -2.50
C HIS A 178 -9.08 2.89 -2.28
N SER A 179 -10.19 3.37 -1.72
CA SER A 179 -11.43 2.61 -1.62
C SER A 179 -12.63 3.54 -1.69
N TYR A 180 -13.74 3.04 -2.20
CA TYR A 180 -15.02 3.71 -2.28
C TYR A 180 -16.10 2.80 -1.72
N THR A 181 -17.04 3.34 -0.94
CA THR A 181 -18.20 2.59 -0.45
C THR A 181 -19.45 3.23 -0.99
N SER A 182 -20.26 2.46 -1.73
CA SER A 182 -21.60 2.87 -2.14
C SER A 182 -22.63 2.28 -1.17
N LYS A 183 -23.82 2.87 -1.13
CA LYS A 183 -24.96 2.33 -0.37
C LYS A 183 -26.23 2.47 -1.19
N TYR A 184 -26.92 1.35 -1.40
CA TYR A 184 -28.29 1.33 -1.91
C TYR A 184 -29.11 0.34 -1.09
N LYS A 185 -30.12 0.87 -0.38
CA LYS A 185 -31.01 0.11 0.51
C LYS A 185 -30.24 -0.86 1.43
N SER A 186 -30.44 -2.17 1.28
CA SER A 186 -29.84 -3.21 2.11
C SER A 186 -28.35 -3.41 1.84
N CYS A 187 -27.85 -2.97 0.69
CA CYS A 187 -26.51 -3.29 0.25
C CYS A 187 -25.51 -2.14 0.40
N ARG A 188 -24.27 -2.51 0.75
CA ARG A 188 -23.14 -1.60 0.93
C ARG A 188 -21.89 -2.17 0.26
N PRO A 189 -21.77 -2.08 -1.07
CA PRO A 189 -20.58 -2.55 -1.72
C PRO A 189 -19.43 -1.59 -1.44
N LYS A 190 -18.24 -2.17 -1.26
CA LYS A 190 -17.00 -1.41 -1.21
C LYS A 190 -16.13 -1.83 -2.39
N ALA A 191 -15.58 -0.85 -3.09
CA ALA A 191 -14.60 -1.05 -4.13
C ALA A 191 -13.22 -0.62 -3.59
N GLY A 192 -12.19 -1.43 -3.80
CA GLY A 192 -10.79 -1.02 -3.68
C GLY A 192 -10.19 -0.72 -5.04
N ARG A 193 -9.26 0.24 -5.14
CA ARG A 193 -8.68 0.70 -6.42
C ARG A 193 -8.02 -0.41 -7.24
N SER A 194 -7.59 -1.48 -6.60
CA SER A 194 -7.12 -2.69 -7.28
C SER A 194 -8.26 -3.54 -7.87
N GLY A 195 -9.46 -3.02 -8.16
CA GLY A 195 -10.58 -3.81 -8.72
C GLY A 195 -11.24 -4.81 -7.75
N ARG A 196 -11.12 -4.59 -6.43
CA ARG A 196 -11.70 -5.49 -5.41
C ARG A 196 -13.10 -5.06 -5.04
N PHE A 197 -14.08 -5.95 -5.21
CA PHE A 197 -15.49 -5.69 -4.94
C PHE A 197 -16.00 -6.52 -3.76
N TYR A 198 -16.60 -5.85 -2.79
CA TYR A 198 -17.25 -6.48 -1.65
C TYR A 198 -18.76 -6.34 -1.83
N TYR A 199 -19.49 -7.43 -1.70
CA TYR A 199 -20.93 -7.55 -1.55
C TYR A 199 -21.18 -8.17 -0.15
N ASN A 200 -22.41 -8.20 0.32
CA ASN A 200 -22.81 -8.90 1.53
C ASN A 200 -23.98 -9.85 1.18
N ASP A 201 -23.78 -11.14 0.93
CA ASP A 201 -24.85 -12.13 0.62
C ASP A 201 -24.55 -13.48 1.29
N GLN A 202 -25.58 -14.19 1.73
CA GLN A 202 -25.44 -15.55 2.26
C GLN A 202 -25.89 -16.64 1.29
N HIS A 203 -26.40 -16.33 0.08
CA HIS A 203 -27.04 -17.36 -0.77
C HIS A 203 -26.71 -17.33 -2.26
N LEU A 204 -25.48 -16.94 -2.63
CA LEU A 204 -24.94 -17.25 -3.95
C LEU A 204 -23.97 -18.43 -3.85
N TRP A 205 -24.51 -19.60 -3.49
CA TRP A 205 -24.31 -20.96 -4.05
C TRP A 205 -25.24 -21.92 -3.28
#